data_AF-A0A2K5D4R0-F1
#
_entry.id   AF-A0A2K5D4R0-F1
#
_cell.length_a   1.000
_cell.length_b   1.000
_cell.length_c   1.000
_cell.angle_alpha   90.00
_cell.angle_beta   90.00
_cell.angle_gamma   90.00
#
_symmetry.space_group_name_H-M   'P 1'
#
loop_
_entity.id
_entity.type
_entity.pdbx_description
1 polymer ?
#
loop_
_entity_poly.entity_id
_entity_poly.type
_entity_poly.pdbx_seq_one_letter_code
_entity_poly.pdbx_strand_id
1 'polypeptide(L)'
;MKPSGEDQAVPAAGPWEECFQAAVQLALRAGQIIRKALTEEKRVSTKTSAADLVTETDHLVEDLIISELRERFPSHRSPVFLVHM
;
A
#
# COMPACT_ATOMS: atom_id res chain seq x y z
N MET A 1 -15.57 22.30 43.39
CA MET A 1 -14.85 21.41 42.44
C MET A 1 -15.88 20.91 41.43
N LYS A 2 -15.93 21.49 40.22
CA LYS A 2 -16.73 20.92 39.12
C LYS A 2 -15.80 19.95 38.37
N PRO A 3 -16.19 18.71 38.12
CA PRO A 3 -15.49 17.91 37.13
C PRO A 3 -15.95 18.43 35.76
N SER A 4 -15.10 19.18 35.08
CA SER A 4 -15.25 19.41 33.65
C SER A 4 -14.90 18.11 32.95
N GLY A 5 -15.92 17.32 32.62
CA GLY A 5 -15.78 16.22 31.67
C GLY A 5 -15.55 16.83 30.29
N GLU A 6 -14.29 16.86 29.86
CA GLU A 6 -13.98 16.89 28.44
C GLU A 6 -14.33 15.51 27.89
N ASP A 7 -15.61 15.34 27.56
CA ASP A 7 -16.06 14.23 26.74
C ASP A 7 -15.55 14.50 25.31
N GLN A 8 -14.28 14.21 25.08
CA GLN A 8 -13.73 14.17 23.72
C GLN A 8 -14.40 12.99 23.02
N ALA A 9 -15.54 13.28 22.39
CA ALA A 9 -16.18 12.39 21.44
C ALA A 9 -15.14 12.03 20.38
N VAL A 10 -14.66 10.79 20.42
CA VAL A 10 -13.85 10.20 19.36
C VAL A 10 -14.67 10.36 18.08
N PRO A 11 -14.15 11.06 17.04
CA PRO A 11 -14.95 11.27 15.84
C PRO A 11 -15.32 9.91 15.28
N ALA A 12 -16.62 9.69 15.08
CA ALA A 12 -17.11 8.45 14.49
C ALA A 12 -16.36 8.21 13.18
N ALA A 13 -15.71 7.06 13.08
CA ALA A 13 -14.94 6.62 11.92
C ALA A 13 -15.73 6.95 10.64
N GLY A 14 -15.13 7.74 9.75
CA GLY A 14 -15.76 8.11 8.48
C GLY A 14 -15.99 6.88 7.61
N PRO A 15 -16.81 6.98 6.54
CA PRO A 15 -17.13 5.85 5.66
C PRO A 15 -15.92 5.21 4.98
N TRP A 16 -14.75 5.85 5.03
CA TRP A 16 -13.50 5.39 4.43
C TRP A 16 -12.46 4.93 5.45
N GLU A 17 -12.77 4.95 6.75
CA GLU A 17 -11.77 4.64 7.79
C GLU A 17 -11.19 3.24 7.61
N GLU A 18 -12.03 2.25 7.29
CA GLU A 18 -11.54 0.90 7.04
C GLU A 18 -10.59 0.83 5.84
N CYS A 19 -10.95 1.51 4.75
CA CYS A 19 -10.11 1.57 3.55
C CYS A 19 -8.77 2.26 3.85
N PHE A 20 -8.80 3.34 4.64
CA PHE A 20 -7.62 4.07 5.06
C PHE A 20 -6.70 3.20 5.92
N GLN A 21 -7.25 2.52 6.93
CA GLN A 21 -6.48 1.62 7.79
C GLN A 21 -5.87 0.46 7.00
N ALA A 22 -6.62 -0.12 6.06
CA ALA A 22 -6.10 -1.14 5.16
C ALA A 22 -4.93 -0.61 4.31
N ALA A 23 -5.07 0.60 3.75
CA ALA A 23 -4.02 1.23 2.94
C ALA A 23 -2.76 1.51 3.76
N VAL A 24 -2.89 1.99 5.01
CA VAL A 24 -1.74 2.21 5.92
C VAL A 24 -1.00 0.90 6.19
N GLN A 25 -1.73 -0.17 6.51
CA GLN A 25 -1.12 -1.48 6.77
C GLN A 25 -0.40 -2.03 5.54
N LEU A 26 -1.00 -1.92 4.36
CA LEU A 26 -0.38 -2.36 3.10
C LEU A 26 0.88 -1.54 2.78
N ALA A 27 0.83 -0.22 2.93
CA ALA A 27 1.99 0.65 2.71
C ALA A 27 3.16 0.30 3.64
N LEU A 28 2.89 0.02 4.92
CA LEU A 28 3.92 -0.42 5.87
C LEU A 28 4.55 -1.77 5.47
N ARG A 29 3.72 -2.73 5.05
CA ARG A 29 4.20 -4.06 4.61
C ARG A 29 5.02 -3.97 3.32
N ALA A 30 4.55 -3.22 2.34
CA ALA A 30 5.30 -2.92 1.11
C ALA A 30 6.64 -2.24 1.42
N GLY A 31 6.66 -1.25 2.32
CA GLY A 31 7.90 -0.59 2.75
C GLY A 31 8.91 -1.55 3.39
N GLN A 32 8.45 -2.56 4.13
CA GLN A 32 9.32 -3.58 4.69
C GLN A 32 9.96 -4.47 3.61
N ILE A 33 9.18 -4.85 2.59
CA ILE A 33 9.65 -5.61 1.43
C ILE A 33 10.71 -4.80 0.67
N ILE A 34 10.39 -3.55 0.33
CA ILE A 34 11.31 -2.65 -0.37
C ILE A 34 12.61 -2.51 0.42
N ARG A 35 12.52 -2.26 1.73
CA ARG A 35 13.70 -2.11 2.58
C ARG A 35 14.59 -3.37 2.60
N LYS A 36 14.01 -4.57 2.59
CA LYS A 36 14.78 -5.83 2.50
C LYS A 36 15.47 -5.96 1.15
N ALA A 37 14.74 -5.69 0.07
CA ALA A 37 15.30 -5.72 -1.28
C ALA A 37 16.41 -4.69 -1.51
N LEU A 38 16.44 -3.59 -0.73
CA LEU A 38 17.56 -2.64 -0.76
C LEU A 38 18.88 -3.24 -0.26
N THR A 39 18.83 -4.25 0.62
CA THR A 39 20.00 -4.88 1.25
C THR A 39 20.44 -6.18 0.56
N GLU A 40 19.67 -6.67 -0.41
CA GLU A 40 19.94 -7.90 -1.17
C GLU A 40 20.48 -7.59 -2.58
N GLU A 41 21.14 -8.56 -3.22
CA GLU A 41 21.70 -8.40 -4.57
C GLU A 41 20.57 -8.15 -5.59
N LYS A 42 20.60 -7.01 -6.29
CA LYS A 42 19.50 -6.58 -7.16
C LYS A 42 19.71 -7.01 -8.60
N ARG A 43 18.75 -7.76 -9.16
CA ARG A 43 18.55 -7.83 -10.61
C ARG A 43 17.71 -6.64 -11.04
N VAL A 44 18.32 -5.75 -11.82
CA VAL A 44 17.66 -4.57 -12.39
C VAL A 44 17.23 -4.90 -13.82
N SER A 45 15.96 -4.69 -14.15
CA SER A 45 15.44 -4.75 -15.52
C SER A 45 15.02 -3.35 -15.99
N THR A 46 14.99 -3.15 -17.30
CA THR A 46 14.56 -1.91 -17.96
C THR A 46 13.19 -2.13 -18.61
N LYS A 47 12.26 -1.20 -18.41
CA LYS A 47 10.93 -1.15 -19.05
C LYS A 47 11.03 -0.58 -20.46
N THR A 48 10.82 0.73 -20.65
CA THR A 48 10.74 1.35 -21.99
C THR A 48 12.03 2.01 -22.47
N SER A 49 12.99 2.25 -21.57
CA SER A 49 14.26 2.94 -21.84
C SER A 49 15.32 2.52 -20.82
N ALA A 50 16.60 2.73 -21.12
CA ALA A 50 17.71 2.43 -20.20
C ALA A 50 17.63 3.18 -18.85
N ALA A 51 16.84 4.25 -18.77
CA ALA A 51 16.57 5.00 -17.54
C ALA A 51 15.24 4.62 -16.85
N ASP A 52 14.39 3.85 -17.52
CA ASP A 52 13.10 3.41 -16.98
C ASP A 52 13.29 2.04 -16.32
N LEU A 53 13.78 2.06 -15.10
CA LEU A 53 14.10 0.85 -14.35
C LEU A 53 12.87 0.32 -13.64
N VAL A 54 12.72 -0.99 -13.69
CA VAL A 54 11.82 -1.74 -12.82
C VAL A 54 12.60 -2.86 -12.17
N THR A 55 12.18 -3.23 -10.98
CA THR A 55 12.78 -4.34 -10.26
C THR A 55 11.72 -5.39 -9.95
N GLU A 56 12.18 -6.60 -9.65
CA GLU A 56 11.32 -7.65 -9.10
C GLU A 56 10.55 -7.17 -7.85
N THR A 57 11.13 -6.23 -7.10
CA THR A 57 10.50 -5.65 -5.91
C THR A 57 9.25 -4.84 -6.25
N ASP A 58 9.26 -4.09 -7.35
CA ASP A 58 8.10 -3.31 -7.78
C ASP A 58 6.94 -4.23 -8.14
N HIS A 59 7.21 -5.31 -8.88
CA HIS A 59 6.22 -6.34 -9.22
C HIS A 59 5.65 -7.03 -7.97
N LEU A 60 6.52 -7.44 -7.04
CA LEU A 60 6.09 -8.11 -5.82
C LEU A 60 5.23 -7.20 -4.92
N VAL A 61 5.56 -5.91 -4.85
CA VAL A 61 4.77 -4.93 -4.10
C VAL A 61 3.41 -4.67 -4.77
N GLU A 62 3.36 -4.56 -6.10
CA GLU A 62 2.11 -4.40 -6.84
C GLU A 62 1.18 -5.61 -6.63
N ASP A 63 1.71 -6.83 -6.77
CA ASP A 63 0.96 -8.07 -6.56
C ASP A 63 0.40 -8.16 -5.13
N LEU A 64 1.22 -7.80 -4.12
CA LEU A 64 0.77 -7.74 -2.73
C LEU A 64 -0.40 -6.77 -2.56
N ILE A 65 -0.27 -5.54 -3.06
CA ILE A 65 -1.29 -4.50 -2.87
C ILE A 65 -2.59 -4.88 -3.60
N ILE A 66 -2.49 -5.34 -4.85
CA ILE A 66 -3.66 -5.67 -5.67
C ILE A 66 -4.38 -6.89 -5.12
N SER A 67 -3.67 -7.94 -4.71
CA SER A 67 -4.29 -9.16 -4.16
C SER A 67 -5.07 -8.86 -2.89
N GLU A 68 -4.46 -8.17 -1.93
CA GLU A 68 -5.08 -7.83 -0.65
C GLU A 68 -6.27 -6.86 -0.81
N LEU A 69 -6.16 -5.86 -1.69
CA LEU A 69 -7.29 -4.95 -1.96
C LEU A 69 -8.44 -5.64 -2.68
N ARG A 70 -8.18 -6.60 -3.57
CA ARG A 70 -9.23 -7.38 -4.25
C ARG A 70 -9.95 -8.31 -3.29
N GLU A 71 -9.21 -8.93 -2.38
CA GLU A 71 -9.78 -9.80 -1.35
C GLU A 71 -10.66 -8.99 -0.39
N ARG A 72 -10.15 -7.86 0.10
CA ARG A 72 -10.83 -7.06 1.13
C ARG A 72 -11.93 -6.16 0.58
N PHE A 73 -11.80 -5.67 -0.66
CA PHE A 73 -12.74 -4.74 -1.29
C PHE A 73 -13.10 -5.18 -2.72
N PRO A 74 -13.81 -6.30 -2.90
CA PRO A 74 -14.06 -6.91 -4.22
C PRO A 74 -14.89 -6.02 -5.18
N SER A 75 -15.61 -5.03 -4.66
CA SER A 75 -16.38 -4.06 -5.46
C SER A 75 -15.55 -2.86 -5.92
N HIS A 76 -14.33 -2.68 -5.42
CA HIS A 76 -13.47 -1.57 -5.84
C HIS A 76 -12.90 -1.82 -7.23
N ARG A 77 -12.79 -0.75 -8.03
CA ARG A 77 -12.11 -0.82 -9.31
C ARG A 77 -10.61 -1.00 -9.09
N SER A 78 -10.06 -2.13 -9.51
CA SER A 78 -8.61 -2.37 -9.49
C SER A 78 -7.92 -1.42 -10.47
N PRO A 79 -6.92 -0.62 -10.03
CA PRO A 79 -6.03 0.07 -10.96
C PRO A 79 -5.05 -0.98 -11.50
N VAL A 80 -5.41 -1.65 -12.60
CA VAL A 80 -4.44 -2.47 -13.35
C VAL A 80 -3.61 -1.50 -14.18
N PHE A 81 -2.66 -0.83 -13.54
CA PHE A 81 -1.75 0.09 -14.20
C PHE A 81 -0.37 -0.13 -13.61
N LEU A 82 0.43 -1.02 -14.23
CA LEU A 82 1.89 -0.84 -14.42
C LEU A 82 2.66 -2.08 -14.93
N VAL A 83 2.02 -3.20 -15.27
CA VAL A 83 2.75 -4.43 -15.70
C VAL A 83 2.75 -4.76 -17.20
N HIS A 84 2.20 -3.91 -18.08
CA HIS A 84 2.14 -4.20 -19.53
C HIS A 84 3.11 -3.40 -20.42
N MET A 85 4.21 -2.88 -19.90
CA MET A 85 5.31 -2.34 -20.71
C MET A 85 6.67 -2.73 -20.14
#